data_AF-A0A0E0HFF0-F1
#
_entry.id   AF-A0A0E0HFF0-F1
#
_cell.length_a   1.000
_cell.length_b   1.000
_cell.length_c   1.000
_cell.angle_alpha   90.00
_cell.angle_beta   90.00
_cell.angle_gamma   90.00
#
_symmetry.space_group_name_H-M   'P 1'
#
loop_
_entity.id
_entity.type
_entity.pdbx_description
1 polymer ?
#
loop_
_entity_poly.entity_id
_entity_poly.type
_entity_poly.pdbx_seq_one_letter_code
_entity_poly.pdbx_strand_id
1 'polypeptide(L)'
;MAQEAGDAAEAGERDAEKLEFIEEMTRGFYAVQEQVLAAILARKNGTEYLRRHGMEGRTDREVFKARVPIVTYEDLRPEIERTANGDRSNIISSHPITEFLTRSCSAASRIASWGRRKRRAAGGGQRPSLPSSPATTFFSLRKNVSAPTQKAKYLL
;
A
#
# COMPACT_ATOMS: atom_id res chain seq x y z
N MET A 1 -15.45 30.44 -35.84
CA MET A 1 -14.32 31.37 -35.60
C MET A 1 -14.33 31.97 -34.19
N ALA A 2 -15.45 32.46 -33.64
CA ALA A 2 -15.46 33.04 -32.27
C ALA A 2 -15.49 32.00 -31.13
N GLN A 3 -15.90 30.76 -31.40
CA GLN A 3 -16.14 29.74 -30.37
C GLN A 3 -14.88 28.93 -29.99
N GLU A 4 -13.92 28.78 -30.90
CA GLU A 4 -12.65 28.05 -30.65
C GLU A 4 -11.67 28.85 -29.76
N ALA A 5 -11.74 30.18 -29.80
CA ALA A 5 -10.91 31.03 -28.93
C ALA A 5 -11.38 31.00 -27.47
N GLY A 6 -12.69 30.76 -27.23
CA GLY A 6 -13.26 30.64 -25.88
C GLY A 6 -12.83 29.36 -25.18
N ASP A 7 -12.87 28.21 -25.87
CA ASP A 7 -12.45 26.92 -25.32
C ASP A 7 -10.94 26.86 -25.01
N ALA A 8 -10.10 27.52 -25.83
CA ALA A 8 -8.66 27.58 -25.60
C ALA A 8 -8.29 28.45 -24.38
N ALA A 9 -9.05 29.51 -24.11
CA ALA A 9 -8.86 30.35 -22.94
C ALA A 9 -9.31 29.64 -21.65
N GLU A 10 -10.45 28.95 -21.67
CA GLU A 10 -10.91 28.13 -20.53
C GLU A 10 -9.96 26.95 -20.23
N ALA A 11 -9.38 26.33 -21.25
CA ALA A 11 -8.40 25.26 -21.06
C ALA A 11 -7.12 25.77 -20.37
N GLY A 12 -6.66 26.97 -20.73
CA GLY A 12 -5.51 27.62 -20.10
C GLY A 12 -5.75 27.96 -18.63
N GLU A 13 -6.96 28.40 -18.28
CA GLU A 13 -7.35 28.71 -16.90
C GLU A 13 -7.42 27.46 -16.01
N ARG A 14 -8.02 26.36 -16.51
CA ARG A 14 -8.04 25.07 -15.79
C ARG A 14 -6.66 24.45 -15.61
N ASP A 15 -5.74 24.67 -16.54
CA ASP A 15 -4.37 24.17 -16.43
C ASP A 15 -3.54 25.03 -15.46
N ALA A 16 -3.79 26.34 -15.39
CA ALA A 16 -3.22 27.22 -14.38
C ALA A 16 -3.65 26.83 -12.96
N GLU A 17 -4.94 26.55 -12.73
CA GLU A 17 -5.44 26.07 -11.42
C GLU A 17 -4.77 24.75 -10.99
N LYS A 18 -4.60 23.79 -11.91
CA LYS A 18 -3.91 22.52 -11.60
C LYS A 18 -2.44 22.73 -11.27
N LEU A 19 -1.75 23.63 -11.97
CA LEU A 19 -0.34 23.93 -11.72
C LEU A 19 -0.15 24.63 -10.37
N GLU A 20 -1.03 25.59 -10.04
CA GLU A 20 -1.04 26.26 -8.74
C GLU A 20 -1.28 25.26 -7.61
N PHE A 21 -2.23 24.33 -7.77
CA PHE A 21 -2.47 23.25 -6.82
C PHE A 21 -1.23 22.35 -6.62
N ILE A 22 -0.54 21.97 -7.69
CA ILE A 22 0.70 21.17 -7.59
C ILE A 22 1.78 21.97 -6.85
N GLU A 23 1.93 23.26 -7.17
CA GLU A 23 2.92 24.12 -6.52
C GLU A 23 2.62 24.28 -5.03
N GLU A 24 1.37 24.53 -4.65
CA GLU A 24 0.92 24.61 -3.25
C GLU A 24 1.19 23.29 -2.50
N MET A 25 0.79 22.16 -3.08
CA MET A 25 0.98 20.83 -2.48
C MET A 25 2.46 20.44 -2.33
N THR A 26 3.33 20.95 -3.20
CA THR A 26 4.77 20.64 -3.17
C THR A 26 5.60 21.63 -2.36
N ARG A 27 5.15 22.88 -2.18
CA ARG A 27 5.84 23.93 -1.41
C ARG A 27 5.87 23.65 0.09
N GLY A 28 4.82 22.99 0.61
CA GLY A 28 4.63 22.69 2.04
C GLY A 28 4.73 21.21 2.42
N PHE A 29 5.35 20.36 1.60
CA PHE A 29 5.21 18.90 1.72
C PHE A 29 5.65 18.33 3.08
N TYR A 30 6.65 18.93 3.74
CA TYR A 30 7.12 18.46 5.04
C TYR A 30 6.03 18.55 6.11
N ALA A 31 5.38 19.71 6.22
CA ALA A 31 4.31 19.93 7.20
C ALA A 31 3.09 19.03 6.90
N VAL A 32 2.74 18.88 5.62
CA VAL A 32 1.64 18.02 5.18
C VAL A 32 1.92 16.55 5.53
N GLN A 33 3.14 16.05 5.28
CA GLN A 33 3.51 14.67 5.60
C GLN A 33 3.48 14.40 7.11
N GLU A 34 3.87 15.38 7.94
CA GLU A 34 3.77 15.25 9.40
C GLU A 34 2.31 15.20 9.87
N GLN A 35 1.45 16.04 9.32
CA GLN A 35 0.01 16.00 9.60
C GLN A 35 -0.63 14.68 9.17
N VAL A 36 -0.29 14.18 7.98
CA VAL A 36 -0.77 12.89 7.47
C VAL A 36 -0.32 11.74 8.40
N LEU A 37 0.95 11.72 8.81
CA LEU A 37 1.44 10.71 9.75
C LEU A 37 0.68 10.77 11.09
N ALA A 38 0.52 11.97 11.65
CA ALA A 38 -0.21 12.16 12.90
C ALA A 38 -1.67 11.70 12.78
N ALA A 39 -2.36 12.01 11.68
CA ALA A 39 -3.73 11.58 11.42
C ALA A 39 -3.85 10.05 11.27
N ILE A 40 -2.90 9.42 10.57
CA ILE A 40 -2.85 7.96 10.43
C ILE A 40 -2.66 7.31 11.81
N LEU A 41 -1.72 7.81 12.61
CA LEU A 41 -1.43 7.27 13.94
C LEU A 41 -2.60 7.47 14.91
N ALA A 42 -3.25 8.64 14.87
CA ALA A 42 -4.44 8.91 15.68
C ALA A 42 -5.59 7.96 15.33
N ARG A 43 -5.85 7.74 14.02
CA ARG A 43 -6.90 6.84 13.55
C ARG A 43 -6.58 5.38 13.85
N LYS A 44 -5.32 4.97 13.77
CA LYS A 44 -4.84 3.60 14.06
C LYS A 44 -4.51 3.35 15.52
N ASN A 45 -4.74 4.35 16.39
CA ASN A 45 -4.47 4.22 17.81
C ASN A 45 -5.31 3.06 18.39
N GLY A 46 -4.70 2.30 19.31
CA GLY A 46 -5.33 1.12 19.90
C GLY A 46 -5.33 -0.13 19.02
N THR A 47 -4.66 -0.11 17.86
CA THR A 47 -4.38 -1.34 17.11
C THR A 47 -3.33 -2.20 17.82
N GLU A 48 -3.48 -3.53 17.73
CA GLU A 48 -2.55 -4.50 18.34
C GLU A 48 -1.11 -4.26 17.85
N TYR A 49 -0.95 -3.96 16.56
CA TYR A 49 0.34 -3.64 15.94
C TYR A 49 1.01 -2.42 16.60
N LEU A 50 0.32 -1.28 16.69
CA LEU A 50 0.91 -0.07 17.28
C LEU A 50 1.14 -0.24 18.79
N ARG A 51 0.26 -0.96 19.49
CA ARG A 51 0.42 -1.26 20.92
C ARG A 51 1.66 -2.11 21.17
N ARG A 52 1.94 -3.12 20.34
CA ARG A 52 3.16 -3.95 20.42
C ARG A 52 4.44 -3.12 20.33
N HIS A 53 4.41 -2.04 19.55
CA HIS A 53 5.54 -1.13 19.40
C HIS A 53 5.48 0.07 20.37
N GLY A 54 4.60 0.04 21.39
CA GLY A 54 4.51 1.08 22.40
C GLY A 54 4.08 2.45 21.84
N MET A 55 3.29 2.47 20.76
CA MET A 55 2.79 3.69 20.12
C MET A 55 1.38 4.08 20.61
N GLU A 56 0.88 3.44 21.66
CA GLU A 56 -0.45 3.72 22.21
C GLU A 56 -0.57 5.18 22.68
N GLY A 57 -1.54 5.91 22.14
CA GLY A 57 -1.77 7.33 22.42
C GLY A 57 -0.77 8.29 21.79
N ARG A 58 0.21 7.82 21.02
CA ARG A 58 1.30 8.66 20.47
C ARG A 58 1.13 8.92 18.98
N THR A 59 1.34 10.16 18.59
CA THR A 59 1.29 10.62 17.18
C THR A 59 2.60 11.25 16.72
N ASP A 60 3.62 11.28 17.58
CA ASP A 60 4.90 11.95 17.33
C ASP A 60 5.75 11.22 16.28
N ARG A 61 6.24 11.98 15.29
CA ARG A 61 7.09 11.47 14.19
C ARG A 61 8.37 10.80 14.69
N GLU A 62 9.08 11.43 15.62
CA GLU A 62 10.37 10.94 16.09
C GLU A 62 10.22 9.66 16.93
N VAL A 63 9.13 9.56 17.70
CA VAL A 63 8.82 8.34 18.45
C VAL A 63 8.43 7.20 17.50
N PHE A 64 7.65 7.50 16.45
CA PHE A 64 7.29 6.53 15.42
C PHE A 64 8.54 5.94 14.75
N LYS A 65 9.48 6.79 14.31
CA LYS A 65 10.75 6.35 13.70
C LYS A 65 11.59 5.49 14.64
N ALA A 66 11.62 5.82 15.93
CA ALA A 66 12.42 5.09 16.91
C ALA A 66 11.83 3.73 17.30
N ARG A 67 10.49 3.59 17.27
CA ARG A 67 9.81 2.41 17.84
C ARG A 67 9.24 1.45 16.79
N VAL A 68 8.83 1.96 15.63
CA VAL A 68 8.21 1.14 14.59
C VAL A 68 9.28 0.72 13.57
N PRO A 69 9.59 -0.59 13.47
CA PRO A 69 10.59 -1.07 12.53
C PRO A 69 10.08 -0.99 11.09
N ILE A 70 11.02 -0.93 10.15
CA ILE A 70 10.74 -1.16 8.74
C ILE A 70 10.50 -2.66 8.55
N VAL A 71 9.29 -3.04 8.18
CA VAL A 71 8.85 -4.44 8.07
C VAL A 71 8.67 -4.88 6.62
N THR A 72 8.85 -6.18 6.38
CA THR A 72 8.53 -6.85 5.12
C THR A 72 7.12 -7.47 5.16
N TYR A 73 6.68 -8.02 4.02
CA TYR A 73 5.38 -8.71 3.97
C TYR A 73 5.37 -9.94 4.87
N GLU A 74 6.50 -10.64 4.93
CA GLU A 74 6.68 -11.86 5.68
C GLU A 74 6.53 -11.64 7.19
N ASP A 75 6.93 -10.46 7.68
CA ASP A 75 6.81 -10.07 9.09
C ASP A 75 5.36 -9.77 9.50
N LEU A 76 4.53 -9.32 8.56
CA LEU A 76 3.09 -9.02 8.76
C LEU A 76 2.17 -10.19 8.40
N ARG A 77 2.72 -11.28 7.88
CA ARG A 77 1.96 -12.45 7.44
C ARG A 77 1.06 -13.02 8.56
N PRO A 78 1.52 -13.15 9.82
CA PRO A 78 0.67 -13.69 10.89
C PRO A 78 -0.60 -12.86 11.14
N GLU A 79 -0.48 -11.53 11.14
CA GLU A 79 -1.60 -10.61 11.32
C GLU A 79 -2.55 -10.62 10.12
N ILE A 80 -2.01 -10.73 8.91
CA ILE A 80 -2.78 -10.85 7.66
C ILE A 80 -3.58 -12.16 7.64
N GLU A 81 -2.95 -13.28 8.01
CA GLU A 81 -3.61 -14.60 8.06
C GLU A 81 -4.73 -14.63 9.11
N ARG A 82 -4.51 -14.04 10.30
CA ARG A 82 -5.55 -13.90 11.33
C ARG A 82 -6.77 -13.15 10.80
N THR A 83 -6.53 -12.02 10.15
CA THR A 83 -7.61 -11.21 9.54
C THR A 83 -8.33 -12.00 8.45
N ALA A 84 -7.59 -12.73 7.59
CA ALA A 84 -8.16 -13.55 6.53
C ALA A 84 -9.00 -14.73 7.05
N ASN A 85 -8.64 -15.28 8.22
CA ASN A 85 -9.41 -16.31 8.90
C ASN A 85 -10.67 -15.78 9.60
N GLY A 86 -10.94 -14.47 9.52
CA GLY A 86 -12.17 -13.84 10.01
C GLY A 86 -12.03 -13.15 11.36
N ASP A 87 -10.81 -12.97 11.89
CA ASP A 87 -10.59 -12.13 13.09
C ASP A 87 -10.90 -10.66 12.74
N ARG A 88 -11.90 -10.09 13.42
CA ARG A 88 -12.33 -8.68 13.25
C ARG A 88 -11.76 -7.75 14.31
N SER A 89 -10.84 -8.23 15.13
CA SER A 89 -10.13 -7.41 16.10
C SER A 89 -9.31 -6.33 15.40
N ASN A 90 -8.97 -5.25 16.11
CA ASN A 90 -8.17 -4.15 15.58
C ASN A 90 -6.68 -4.54 15.49
N ILE A 91 -6.32 -5.46 14.58
CA ILE A 91 -4.95 -6.02 14.51
C ILE A 91 -3.99 -4.99 13.90
N ILE A 92 -4.21 -4.60 12.63
CA ILE A 92 -3.39 -3.60 11.89
C ILE A 92 -4.21 -2.32 11.58
N SER A 93 -5.53 -2.42 11.63
CA SER A 93 -6.47 -1.36 11.27
C SER A 93 -7.55 -1.26 12.33
N SER A 94 -7.95 -0.03 12.67
CA SER A 94 -9.10 0.24 13.56
C SER A 94 -10.44 0.04 12.84
N HIS A 95 -10.42 -0.11 11.51
CA HIS A 95 -11.59 -0.38 10.69
C HIS A 95 -11.49 -1.82 10.16
N PRO A 96 -12.61 -2.56 10.12
CA PRO A 96 -12.62 -3.94 9.68
C PRO A 96 -12.16 -4.03 8.21
N ILE A 97 -11.26 -4.97 7.94
CA ILE A 97 -10.76 -5.22 6.59
C ILE A 97 -11.80 -6.08 5.86
N THR A 98 -12.37 -5.53 4.79
CA THR A 98 -13.44 -6.16 4.02
C THR A 98 -12.92 -7.01 2.86
N GLU A 99 -11.78 -6.62 2.29
CA GLU A 99 -11.24 -7.23 1.08
C GLU A 99 -9.69 -7.27 1.12
N PHE A 100 -9.12 -8.33 0.55
CA PHE A 100 -7.68 -8.43 0.30
C PHE A 100 -7.39 -8.23 -1.17
N LEU A 101 -6.55 -7.24 -1.47
CA LEU A 101 -6.08 -6.95 -2.83
C LEU A 101 -4.80 -7.73 -3.13
N THR A 102 -4.90 -8.76 -3.96
CA THR A 102 -3.73 -9.53 -4.41
C THR A 102 -2.94 -8.70 -5.43
N ARG A 103 -1.74 -8.24 -5.06
CA ARG A 103 -0.80 -7.65 -6.02
C ARG A 103 -0.44 -8.70 -7.08
N SER A 104 -0.59 -8.35 -8.35
CA SER A 104 -0.15 -9.17 -9.50
C SER A 104 1.37 -9.12 -9.68
N CYS A 105 2.13 -9.51 -8.66
CA CYS A 105 3.55 -9.76 -8.78
C CYS A 105 3.77 -11.25 -8.59
N SER A 106 3.44 -12.05 -9.62
CA SER A 106 3.79 -13.46 -9.60
C SER A 106 5.27 -13.57 -9.31
N ALA A 107 5.66 -14.38 -8.33
CA ALA A 107 7.06 -14.64 -8.01
C ALA A 107 7.87 -14.96 -9.28
N ALA A 108 7.25 -15.64 -10.25
CA ALA A 108 7.77 -15.87 -11.59
C ALA A 108 8.17 -14.59 -12.35
N SER A 109 7.37 -13.52 -12.31
CA SER A 109 7.69 -12.24 -12.97
C SER A 109 8.85 -11.52 -12.28
N ARG A 110 8.90 -11.58 -10.94
CA ARG A 110 10.01 -11.02 -10.16
C ARG A 110 11.31 -11.79 -10.39
N ILE A 111 11.27 -13.13 -10.34
CA ILE A 111 12.39 -14.03 -10.62
C ILE A 111 12.85 -13.88 -12.08
N ALA A 112 11.93 -13.75 -13.03
CA ALA A 112 12.27 -13.51 -14.43
C ALA A 112 12.94 -12.15 -14.65
N SER A 113 12.45 -11.09 -14.00
CA SER A 113 13.06 -9.76 -14.04
C SER A 113 14.47 -9.75 -13.42
N TRP A 114 14.60 -10.36 -12.24
CA TRP A 114 15.88 -10.47 -11.53
C TRP A 114 16.87 -11.36 -12.30
N GLY A 115 16.42 -12.50 -12.82
CA GLY A 115 17.21 -13.38 -13.68
C GLY A 115 17.64 -12.71 -14.99
N ARG A 116 16.79 -11.88 -15.62
CA ARG A 116 17.16 -11.08 -16.80
C ARG A 116 18.20 -10.02 -16.47
N ARG A 117 18.14 -9.39 -15.30
CA ARG A 117 19.12 -8.40 -14.85
C ARG A 117 20.46 -9.08 -14.51
N LYS A 118 20.42 -10.22 -13.82
CA LYS A 118 21.60 -11.01 -13.47
C LYS A 118 22.30 -11.61 -14.70
N ARG A 119 21.56 -12.04 -15.74
CA ARG A 119 22.13 -12.47 -17.04
C ARG A 119 22.70 -11.34 -17.90
N ARG A 120 22.28 -10.09 -17.67
CA ARG A 120 22.90 -8.93 -18.31
C ARG A 120 24.18 -8.49 -17.60
N ALA A 121 24.27 -8.71 -16.29
CA ALA A 121 25.46 -8.44 -15.49
C ALA A 121 26.52 -9.55 -15.56
N ALA A 122 26.09 -10.81 -15.66
CA ALA A 122 26.97 -11.95 -15.87
C ALA A 122 26.95 -12.28 -17.37
N GLY A 123 27.93 -11.79 -18.12
CA GLY A 123 28.14 -12.18 -19.51
C GLY A 123 28.15 -13.71 -19.63
N GLY A 124 27.08 -14.26 -20.22
CA GLY A 124 26.93 -15.65 -20.67
C GLY A 124 27.55 -16.76 -19.81
N GLY A 125 26.79 -17.34 -18.87
CA GLY A 125 27.19 -18.61 -18.25
C GLY A 125 26.19 -19.19 -17.25
N GLN A 126 25.52 -20.28 -17.67
CA GLN A 126 24.64 -21.21 -16.92
C GLN A 126 23.35 -20.69 -16.23
N ARG A 127 22.26 -21.45 -16.45
CA ARG A 127 20.95 -21.26 -15.80
C ARG A 127 20.99 -21.85 -14.38
N PRO A 128 20.67 -21.09 -13.32
CA PRO A 128 20.45 -21.68 -12.01
C PRO A 128 19.10 -22.41 -11.97
N SER A 129 19.06 -23.57 -11.32
CA SER A 129 17.86 -24.36 -11.07
C SER A 129 16.89 -23.59 -10.15
N LEU A 130 15.59 -23.75 -10.41
CA LEU A 130 14.52 -23.12 -9.63
C LEU A 130 14.33 -23.87 -8.32
N PRO A 131 14.20 -23.19 -7.17
CA PRO A 131 13.76 -23.83 -5.94
C PRO A 131 12.25 -24.15 -6.02
N SER A 132 11.89 -25.39 -5.68
CA SER A 132 10.50 -25.82 -5.53
C SER A 132 9.93 -25.35 -4.19
N SER A 133 9.13 -24.27 -4.17
CA SER A 133 8.26 -23.90 -3.04
C SER A 133 7.39 -22.67 -3.34
N PRO A 134 6.41 -22.26 -2.51
CA PRO A 134 5.26 -22.97 -1.93
C PRO A 134 3.96 -22.21 -2.26
N ALA A 135 3.91 -21.53 -3.43
CA ALA A 135 2.89 -20.52 -3.73
C ALA A 135 1.46 -21.05 -3.98
N THR A 136 1.25 -22.37 -3.91
CA THR A 136 -0.05 -23.00 -4.22
C THR A 136 -1.05 -22.93 -3.06
N THR A 137 -0.60 -22.71 -1.81
CA THR A 137 -1.50 -22.77 -0.65
C THR A 137 -2.47 -21.58 -0.56
N PHE A 138 -2.12 -20.41 -1.08
CA PHE A 138 -3.01 -19.24 -1.04
C PHE A 138 -4.21 -19.35 -2.00
N PHE A 139 -4.14 -20.22 -3.00
CA PHE A 139 -5.20 -20.36 -4.01
C PHE A 139 -6.33 -21.34 -3.60
N SER A 140 -6.14 -22.13 -2.55
CA SER A 140 -7.15 -23.12 -2.13
C SER A 140 -8.25 -22.57 -1.22
N LEU A 141 -8.13 -21.34 -0.71
CA LEU A 141 -9.09 -20.78 0.25
C LEU A 141 -10.17 -19.86 -0.37
N ARG A 142 -10.42 -19.96 -1.69
CA ARG A 142 -11.39 -19.11 -2.40
C ARG A 142 -12.67 -19.82 -2.85
N LYS A 143 -12.94 -21.05 -2.40
CA LYS A 143 -14.13 -21.81 -2.83
C LYS A 143 -15.29 -21.87 -1.83
N ASN A 144 -15.20 -21.27 -0.64
CA ASN A 144 -16.23 -21.47 0.40
C ASN A 144 -16.88 -20.23 1.02
N VAL A 145 -16.82 -19.05 0.38
CA VAL A 145 -17.64 -17.92 0.82
C VAL A 145 -18.78 -17.68 -0.16
N SER A 146 -19.95 -18.21 0.23
CA SER A 146 -21.26 -17.91 -0.33
C SER A 146 -21.60 -16.42 -0.15
N ALA A 147 -22.41 -15.91 -1.09
CA ALA A 147 -22.67 -14.50 -1.44
C ALA A 147 -23.48 -13.69 -0.38
N PRO A 148 -24.12 -12.56 -0.75
CA PRO A 148 -23.61 -11.25 -1.19
C PRO A 148 -24.13 -10.10 -0.28
N THR A 149 -23.48 -8.94 -0.18
CA THR A 149 -24.14 -7.61 -0.30
C THR A 149 -23.22 -6.40 -0.14
N GLN A 150 -23.43 -5.45 -1.06
CA GLN A 150 -23.29 -4.00 -0.98
C GLN A 150 -21.91 -3.34 -0.82
N LYS A 151 -21.44 -2.89 -2.00
CA LYS A 151 -20.68 -1.67 -2.32
C LYS A 151 -20.51 -0.67 -1.16
N ALA A 152 -19.26 -0.47 -0.76
CA ALA A 152 -18.74 0.83 -0.38
C ALA A 152 -17.28 0.91 -0.80
N LYS A 153 -17.02 1.54 -1.95
CA LYS A 153 -15.67 1.91 -2.37
C LYS A 153 -15.29 3.16 -1.58
N TYR A 154 -14.35 3.03 -0.64
CA TYR A 154 -13.61 4.19 -0.15
C TYR A 154 -12.12 3.89 -0.29
N LEU A 155 -11.50 4.71 -1.14
CA LEU A 155 -10.06 4.89 -1.28
C LEU A 155 -9.46 5.36 0.05
N LEU A 156 -8.20 4.99 0.25
CA LEU A 156 -7.31 5.35 1.36
C LEU A 156 -7.42 6.82 1.80
#